data_AF-A0A3M0BKJ0-F1
#
_entry.id   AF-A0A3M0BKJ0-F1
#
_cell.length_a   1.000
_cell.length_b   1.000
_cell.length_c   1.000
_cell.angle_alpha   90.00
_cell.angle_beta   90.00
_cell.angle_gamma   90.00
#
_symmetry.space_group_name_H-M   'P 1'
#
loop_
_entity.id
_entity.type
_entity.pdbx_description
1 polymer ?
#
loop_
_entity_poly.entity_id
_entity_poly.type
_entity_poly.pdbx_seq_one_letter_code
_entity_poly.pdbx_strand_id
1 'polypeptide(L)'
;MEDIAKSGIELAIRVKETFRINVKHPLRKKSKEGWNKFGRYRYLIESLFGNIKQKLGSHFSVKNQEIAKKMGLAVFAIYNMYLLVIFFFLITTLFLFLIA
;
A
#
# COMPACT_ATOMS: atom_id res chain seq x y z
N MET A 1 -2.53 19.96 10.89
CA MET A 1 -3.86 19.28 10.78
C MET A 1 -4.94 20.23 10.38
N GLU A 2 -4.94 21.46 10.90
CA GLU A 2 -5.85 22.51 10.47
C GLU A 2 -5.71 22.82 8.98
N ASP A 3 -4.50 22.86 8.44
CA ASP A 3 -4.29 23.10 7.00
C ASP A 3 -4.84 21.96 6.12
N ILE A 4 -4.75 20.71 6.60
CA ILE A 4 -5.30 19.53 5.93
C ILE A 4 -6.84 19.52 6.04
N ALA A 5 -7.37 19.98 7.18
CA ALA A 5 -8.81 20.15 7.33
C ALA A 5 -9.34 21.24 6.38
N LYS A 6 -8.57 22.32 6.19
CA LYS A 6 -8.89 23.41 5.25
C LYS A 6 -8.85 22.98 3.79
N SER A 7 -8.04 21.97 3.44
CA SER A 7 -7.97 21.45 2.07
C SER A 7 -9.14 20.53 1.67
N GLY A 8 -10.08 20.27 2.58
CA GLY A 8 -11.25 19.41 2.32
C GLY A 8 -10.95 17.91 2.27
N ILE A 9 -9.71 17.51 2.55
CA ILE A 9 -9.29 16.10 2.56
C ILE A 9 -9.69 15.46 3.90
N GLU A 10 -10.26 14.25 3.85
CA GLU A 10 -10.57 13.50 5.08
C GLU A 10 -9.29 13.24 5.87
N LEU A 11 -9.29 13.67 7.14
CA LEU A 11 -8.16 13.46 8.05
C LEU A 11 -8.05 11.96 8.35
N ALA A 12 -6.95 11.36 7.91
CA ALA A 12 -6.63 9.95 8.17
C ALA A 12 -5.15 9.80 8.52
N ILE A 13 -4.67 10.59 9.49
CA ILE A 13 -3.32 10.45 10.03
C ILE A 13 -3.40 9.58 11.28
N ARG A 14 -2.49 8.60 11.39
CA ARG A 14 -2.39 7.74 12.57
C ARG A 14 -2.10 8.58 13.81
N VAL A 15 -3.04 8.59 14.74
CA VAL A 15 -2.86 9.24 16.04
C VAL A 15 -2.40 8.18 17.04
N LYS A 16 -1.29 8.45 17.74
CA LYS A 16 -0.84 7.60 18.84
C LYS A 16 -1.74 7.81 20.05
N GLU A 17 -2.20 6.73 20.63
CA GLU A 17 -2.90 6.69 21.90
C GLU A 17 -2.31 5.59 22.77
N THR A 18 -2.54 5.69 24.08
CA THR A 18 -2.07 4.71 25.06
C THR A 18 -3.27 4.35 25.93
N PHE A 19 -3.30 3.14 26.50
CA PHE A 19 -4.39 2.70 27.39
C PHE A 19 -4.76 3.72 28.48
N ARG A 20 -3.79 4.55 28.93
CA ARG A 20 -3.99 5.58 29.96
C ARG A 20 -4.38 6.96 29.41
N ILE A 21 -4.14 7.24 28.13
CA ILE A 21 -4.29 8.58 27.55
C ILE A 21 -5.11 8.49 26.27
N ASN A 22 -6.35 8.93 26.38
CA ASN A 22 -7.26 9.10 25.25
C ASN A 22 -7.02 10.43 24.53
N VAL A 23 -7.32 10.43 23.24
CA VAL A 23 -7.23 11.61 22.38
C VAL A 23 -8.33 12.61 22.74
N LYS A 24 -7.96 13.77 23.27
CA LYS A 24 -8.92 14.84 23.66
C LYS A 24 -9.28 15.78 22.51
N HIS A 25 -8.30 16.14 21.67
CA HIS A 25 -8.48 17.15 20.64
C HIS A 25 -9.46 16.71 19.54
N PRO A 26 -10.46 17.54 19.16
CA PRO A 26 -11.51 17.14 18.22
C PRO A 26 -10.99 16.75 16.84
N LEU A 27 -10.04 17.50 16.27
CA LEU A 27 -9.42 17.13 14.99
C LEU A 27 -8.63 15.81 15.05
N ARG A 28 -8.01 15.50 16.20
CA ARG A 28 -7.27 14.24 16.36
C ARG A 28 -8.25 13.06 16.47
N LYS A 29 -9.42 13.26 17.10
CA LYS A 29 -10.51 12.25 17.10
C LYS A 29 -11.01 11.97 15.69
N LYS A 30 -11.33 13.03 14.91
CA LYS A 30 -11.71 12.87 13.49
C LYS A 30 -10.63 12.15 12.68
N SER A 31 -9.36 12.51 12.89
CA SER A 31 -8.23 11.83 12.24
C SER A 31 -8.12 10.35 12.60
N LYS A 32 -8.46 9.98 13.84
CA LYS A 32 -8.49 8.59 14.30
C LYS A 32 -9.60 7.80 13.59
N GLU A 33 -10.80 8.38 13.49
CA GLU A 33 -11.92 7.76 12.77
C GLU A 33 -11.57 7.52 11.30
N GLY A 34 -11.00 8.53 10.63
CA GLY A 34 -10.49 8.37 9.27
C GLY A 34 -9.37 7.34 9.16
N TRP A 35 -8.45 7.28 10.12
CA TRP A 35 -7.41 6.24 10.17
C TRP A 35 -8.01 4.84 10.31
N ASN A 36 -9.06 4.65 11.11
CA ASN A 36 -9.71 3.35 11.25
C ASN A 36 -10.40 2.90 9.95
N LYS A 37 -10.91 3.86 9.16
CA LYS A 37 -11.52 3.60 7.85
C LYS A 37 -10.48 3.32 6.76
N PHE A 38 -9.41 4.12 6.68
CA PHE A 38 -8.46 4.09 5.56
C PHE A 38 -7.11 3.44 5.84
N GLY A 39 -6.75 3.27 7.12
CA GLY A 39 -5.42 2.81 7.53
C GLY A 39 -5.06 1.45 6.94
N ARG A 40 -6.04 0.54 6.79
CA ARG A 40 -5.84 -0.76 6.13
C ARG A 40 -5.43 -0.59 4.67
N TYR A 41 -6.11 0.26 3.90
CA TYR A 41 -5.79 0.51 2.49
C TYR A 41 -4.41 1.12 2.32
N ARG A 42 -4.01 2.01 3.23
CA ARG A 42 -2.66 2.55 3.24
C ARG A 42 -1.61 1.45 3.41
N TYR A 43 -1.80 0.55 4.38
CA TYR A 43 -0.87 -0.56 4.58
C TYR A 43 -0.84 -1.54 3.41
N LEU A 44 -1.97 -1.77 2.73
CA LEU A 44 -1.99 -2.57 1.50
C LEU A 44 -1.11 -1.95 0.41
N ILE A 45 -1.25 -0.64 0.19
CA ILE A 45 -0.45 0.10 -0.79
C ILE A 45 1.04 0.09 -0.39
N GLU A 46 1.37 0.43 0.86
CA GLU A 46 2.75 0.42 1.36
C GLU A 46 3.39 -0.96 1.24
N SER A 47 2.64 -2.02 1.56
CA SER A 47 3.09 -3.40 1.43
C SER A 47 3.34 -3.79 -0.02
N LEU A 48 2.46 -3.39 -0.96
CA LEU A 48 2.66 -3.62 -2.40
C LEU A 48 3.98 -3.00 -2.87
N PHE A 49 4.22 -1.72 -2.55
CA PHE A 49 5.47 -1.06 -2.90
C PHE A 49 6.68 -1.71 -2.22
N GLY A 50 6.56 -2.14 -0.96
CA GLY A 50 7.62 -2.86 -0.24
C GLY A 50 7.99 -4.18 -0.92
N ASN A 51 6.99 -4.98 -1.28
CA ASN A 51 7.18 -6.27 -1.96
C ASN A 51 7.84 -6.11 -3.33
N ILE A 52 7.41 -5.12 -4.10
CA ILE A 52 8.00 -4.81 -5.41
C ILE A 52 9.46 -4.43 -5.25
N LYS A 53 9.77 -3.51 -4.32
CA LYS A 53 11.15 -3.07 -4.07
C LYS A 53 12.05 -4.20 -3.58
N GLN A 54 11.53 -5.11 -2.77
CA GLN A 54 12.28 -6.25 -2.26
C GLN A 54 12.61 -7.27 -3.36
N LYS A 55 11.70 -7.50 -4.31
CA LYS A 55 11.91 -8.48 -5.40
C LYS A 55 12.65 -7.92 -6.61
N LEU A 56 12.37 -6.67 -6.99
CA LEU A 56 12.83 -6.07 -8.25
C LEU A 56 13.82 -4.93 -8.07
N GLY A 57 14.11 -4.55 -6.82
CA GLY A 57 15.07 -3.50 -6.48
C GLY A 57 14.42 -2.21 -6.01
N SER A 58 15.07 -1.54 -5.06
CA SER A 58 14.60 -0.29 -4.45
C SER A 58 14.96 0.96 -5.24
N HIS A 59 16.02 0.89 -6.04
CA HIS A 59 16.57 2.02 -6.79
C HIS A 59 16.96 1.59 -8.21
N PHE A 60 16.54 2.39 -9.20
CA PHE A 60 16.93 2.22 -10.59
C PHE A 60 17.99 3.27 -10.93
N SER A 61 19.24 2.85 -11.14
CA SER A 61 20.31 3.74 -11.59
C SER A 61 20.14 4.03 -13.08
N VAL A 62 19.42 5.10 -13.41
CA VAL A 62 19.17 5.53 -14.78
C VAL A 62 19.50 7.01 -14.94
N LYS A 63 20.14 7.35 -16.06
CA LYS A 63 20.66 8.71 -16.32
C LYS A 63 19.57 9.75 -16.59
N ASN A 64 18.38 9.32 -17.00
CA ASN A 64 17.28 10.21 -17.40
C ASN A 64 15.99 9.89 -16.61
N GLN A 65 15.32 10.94 -16.13
CA GLN A 65 14.05 10.86 -15.40
C GLN A 65 12.94 10.17 -16.21
N GLU A 66 12.87 10.39 -17.52
CA GLU A 66 11.85 9.72 -18.37
C GLU A 66 12.03 8.21 -18.38
N ILE A 67 13.28 7.76 -18.48
CA ILE A 67 13.61 6.33 -18.46
C ILE A 67 13.29 5.77 -17.07
N ALA A 68 13.58 6.50 -15.99
CA ALA A 68 13.22 6.08 -14.64
C ALA A 68 11.70 5.92 -14.47
N LYS A 69 10.88 6.83 -15.02
CA LYS A 69 9.41 6.71 -15.00
C LYS A 69 8.93 5.47 -15.78
N LYS A 70 9.44 5.28 -17.00
CA LYS A 70 9.09 4.11 -17.84
C LYS A 70 9.51 2.80 -17.18
N MET A 71 10.70 2.76 -16.57
CA MET A 71 11.19 1.60 -15.84
C MET A 71 10.33 1.27 -14.62
N GLY A 72 9.92 2.30 -13.85
CA GLY A 72 8.99 2.12 -12.75
C GLY A 72 7.69 1.46 -13.19
N LEU A 73 7.08 1.94 -14.27
CA LEU A 73 5.86 1.33 -14.84
C LEU A 73 6.09 -0.10 -15.32
N ALA A 74 7.20 -0.37 -15.97
CA ALA A 74 7.56 -1.72 -16.44
C ALA A 74 7.68 -2.70 -15.26
N VAL A 75 8.30 -2.28 -14.16
CA VAL A 75 8.45 -3.07 -12.93
C VAL A 75 7.09 -3.41 -12.32
N PHE A 76 6.14 -2.46 -12.31
CA PHE A 76 4.76 -2.73 -11.89
C PHE A 76 4.08 -3.76 -12.80
N ALA A 77 4.22 -3.61 -14.12
CA ALA A 77 3.63 -4.55 -15.08
C ALA A 77 4.19 -5.97 -14.91
N ILE A 78 5.51 -6.09 -14.77
CA ILE A 78 6.20 -7.37 -14.54
C ILE A 78 5.76 -8.01 -13.22
N TYR A 79 5.66 -7.24 -12.14
CA TYR A 79 5.19 -7.77 -10.86
C TYR A 79 3.75 -8.30 -10.94
N ASN A 80 2.85 -7.60 -11.63
CA ASN A 80 1.49 -8.07 -11.86
C ASN A 80 1.44 -9.35 -12.70
N MET A 81 2.26 -9.45 -13.76
CA MET A 81 2.39 -10.67 -14.56
C MET A 81 2.90 -11.85 -13.71
N TYR A 82 3.87 -11.61 -12.84
CA TYR A 82 4.39 -12.61 -11.92
C TYR A 82 3.30 -13.12 -10.94
N LEU A 83 2.51 -12.22 -10.36
CA LEU A 83 1.39 -12.59 -9.50
C LEU A 83 0.32 -13.40 -10.24
N LEU A 84 0.05 -13.05 -11.51
CA LEU A 84 -0.90 -13.77 -12.35
C LEU A 84 -0.45 -15.21 -12.59
N VAL A 85 0.83 -15.43 -12.90
CA VAL A 85 1.40 -16.79 -13.07
C VAL A 85 1.26 -17.61 -11.79
N ILE A 86 1.57 -17.02 -10.63
CA ILE A 86 1.39 -17.70 -9.34
C ILE A 86 -0.08 -18.06 -9.10
N PHE A 87 -0.99 -17.13 -9.40
CA PHE A 87 -2.42 -17.36 -9.22
C PHE A 87 -2.92 -18.55 -10.04
N PHE A 88 -2.55 -18.62 -11.33
CA PHE A 88 -2.89 -19.77 -12.17
C PHE A 88 -2.26 -21.07 -11.66
N PHE A 89 -1.00 -21.04 -11.25
CA PHE A 89 -0.33 -22.21 -10.68
C PHE A 89 -1.01 -22.73 -9.41
N LEU A 90 -1.47 -21.83 -8.53
CA LEU A 90 -2.20 -22.21 -7.31
C LEU A 90 -3.56 -22.82 -7.64
N ILE A 91 -4.28 -22.26 -8.62
CA ILE A 91 -5.57 -22.81 -9.05
C ILE A 91 -5.39 -24.21 -9.65
N THR A 92 -4.41 -24.40 -10.53
CA THR A 92 -4.20 -25.71 -11.17
C THR A 92 -3.77 -26.77 -10.17
N THR A 93 -2.89 -26.44 -9.23
CA THR A 93 -2.49 -27.38 -8.17
C THR A 93 -3.65 -27.75 -7.24
N LEU A 94 -4.49 -26.79 -6.87
CA LEU A 94 -5.67 -27.03 -6.03
C LEU A 94 -6.72 -27.87 -6.78
N PHE A 95 -6.93 -27.62 -8.07
CA PHE A 95 -7.81 -28.43 -8.91
C PHE A 95 -7.32 -29.87 -9.05
N LEU A 96 -6.01 -30.08 -9.26
CA LEU A 96 -5.42 -31.42 -9.30
C LEU A 96 -5.59 -32.15 -7.96
N PHE A 97 -5.42 -31.46 -6.83
CA PHE A 97 -5.64 -32.04 -5.50
C PHE A 97 -7.10 -32.43 -5.23
N LEU A 98 -8.07 -31.71 -5.79
CA LEU A 98 -9.50 -32.03 -5.61
C LEU A 98 -9.98 -33.20 -6.46
N ILE A 99 -9.26 -33.56 -7.52
CA ILE A 99 -9.60 -34.64 -8.45
C ILE A 99 -8.86 -35.94 -8.13
N ALA A 100 -7.69 -35.85 -7.49
CA ALA A 100 -6.92 -36.98 -6.98
C ALA A 100 -7.57 -37.56 -5.71
#